data_AF-A0A382LII8-F1
#
_entry.id   AF-A0A382LII8-F1
#
_cell.length_a   1.000
_cell.length_b   1.000
_cell.length_c   1.000
_cell.angle_alpha   90.00
_cell.angle_beta   90.00
_cell.angle_gamma   90.00
#
_symmetry.space_group_name_H-M   'P 1'
#
loop_
_entity.id
_entity.type
_entity.pdbx_description
1 polymer ?
#
loop_
_entity_poly.entity_id
_entity_poly.type
_entity_poly.pdbx_seq_one_letter_code
_entity_poly.pdbx_strand_id
1 'polypeptide(L)'
;MKFNDPASAFFDFCREREKIRIARESGSPPPWSDDPIFQKARFLNVFREDDRGSRAIIRFASGLDKDLPLLVQSLFFARWCNRQET
;
A
#
# COMPACT_ATOMS: atom_id res chain seq x y z
N MET A 1 9.53 20.56 -17.00
CA MET A 1 10.24 20.57 -15.69
C MET A 1 11.51 19.74 -15.85
N LYS A 2 12.69 20.28 -15.53
CA LYS A 2 13.95 19.53 -15.51
C LYS A 2 14.44 19.50 -14.07
N PHE A 3 14.75 18.31 -13.56
CA PHE A 3 15.31 18.14 -12.21
C PHE A 3 16.83 18.08 -12.32
N ASN A 4 17.52 18.77 -11.41
CA ASN A 4 18.99 18.74 -11.33
C ASN A 4 19.49 17.36 -10.88
N ASP A 5 18.73 16.69 -10.01
CA ASP A 5 18.93 15.30 -9.62
C ASP A 5 17.60 14.54 -9.72
N PRO A 6 17.34 13.87 -10.86
CA PRO A 6 16.11 13.12 -11.07
C PRO A 6 15.93 11.95 -10.10
N ALA A 7 17.02 11.32 -9.66
CA ALA A 7 16.94 10.16 -8.76
C ALA A 7 16.49 10.60 -7.37
N SER A 8 17.12 11.63 -6.81
CA SER A 8 16.68 12.19 -5.53
C SER A 8 15.25 12.71 -5.60
N ALA A 9 14.88 13.42 -6.68
CA ALA A 9 13.52 13.91 -6.87
C ALA A 9 12.47 12.77 -6.89
N PHE A 10 12.80 11.63 -7.51
CA PHE A 10 11.94 10.45 -7.49
C PHE A 10 11.77 9.88 -6.08
N PHE A 11 12.86 9.73 -5.32
CA PHE A 11 12.78 9.21 -3.96
C PHE A 11 12.09 10.18 -2.99
N ASP A 12 12.28 11.49 -3.15
CA ASP A 12 11.53 12.51 -2.42
C ASP A 12 10.03 12.37 -2.67
N PHE A 13 9.62 12.21 -3.92
CA PHE A 13 8.22 11.98 -4.28
C PHE A 13 7.66 10.70 -3.64
N CYS A 14 8.43 9.61 -3.61
CA CYS A 14 8.03 8.38 -2.91
C CYS A 14 7.91 8.58 -1.39
N ARG A 15 8.86 9.29 -0.77
CA ARG A 15 8.83 9.57 0.68
C ARG A 15 7.63 10.41 1.07
N GLU A 16 7.29 11.44 0.29
CA GLU A 16 6.09 12.25 0.54
C GLU A 16 4.80 11.43 0.42
N ARG A 17 4.71 10.55 -0.58
CA ARG A 17 3.56 9.62 -0.71
C ARG A 17 3.42 8.69 0.48
N GLU A 18 4.53 8.20 1.01
CA GLU A 18 4.52 7.34 2.19
C GLU A 18 4.12 8.09 3.46
N LYS A 19 4.59 9.32 3.66
CA LYS A 19 4.13 10.20 4.75
C LYS A 19 2.62 10.44 4.68
N ILE A 20 2.09 10.70 3.48
CA ILE A 20 0.65 10.87 3.24
C ILE A 20 -0.11 9.60 3.59
N ARG A 21 0.38 8.42 3.18
CA ARG A 21 -0.24 7.12 3.52
C ARG A 21 -0.32 6.95 5.03
N ILE A 22 0.77 7.20 5.76
CA ILE A 22 0.84 7.12 7.23
C ILE A 22 -0.16 8.08 7.88
N ALA A 23 -0.21 9.35 7.44
CA ALA A 23 -1.13 10.36 7.99
C ALA A 23 -2.61 10.00 7.74
N ARG A 24 -2.91 9.37 6.59
CA ARG A 24 -4.25 8.85 6.29
C ARG A 24 -4.64 7.71 7.23
N GLU A 25 -3.72 6.79 7.47
CA GLU A 25 -3.96 5.63 8.33
C GLU A 25 -4.01 5.98 9.82
N SER A 26 -3.35 7.07 10.24
CA SER A 26 -3.49 7.59 11.61
C SER A 26 -4.81 8.29 11.88
N GLY A 27 -5.67 8.46 10.87
CA GLY A 27 -6.97 9.12 11.00
C GLY A 27 -6.91 10.66 10.99
N SER A 28 -5.79 11.26 10.58
CA SER A 28 -5.66 12.72 10.49
C SER A 28 -6.61 13.28 9.41
N PRO A 29 -7.25 14.44 9.65
CA PRO A 29 -8.15 15.04 8.66
C PRO A 29 -7.38 15.50 7.41
N PRO A 30 -8.00 15.48 6.22
CA PRO A 30 -7.40 16.03 5.01
C PRO A 30 -7.34 17.58 5.06
N PRO A 31 -6.46 18.23 4.26
CA PRO A 31 -5.51 17.63 3.33
C PRO A 31 -4.24 17.10 4.01
N TRP A 32 -3.68 16.00 3.51
CA TRP A 32 -2.45 15.38 4.04
C TRP A 32 -1.16 15.91 3.42
N SER A 33 -1.28 16.84 2.47
CA SER A 33 -0.18 17.54 1.81
C SER A 33 -0.71 18.83 1.20
N ASP A 34 0.12 19.86 1.19
CA ASP A 34 -0.20 21.14 0.55
C ASP A 34 -0.01 21.10 -0.98
N ASP A 35 0.64 20.08 -1.52
CA ASP A 35 0.83 19.95 -2.97
C ASP A 35 -0.48 19.51 -3.65
N PRO A 36 -1.02 20.31 -4.61
CA PRO A 36 -2.23 19.97 -5.34
C PRO A 36 -2.18 18.63 -6.08
N ILE A 37 -1.00 18.14 -6.46
CA ILE A 37 -0.85 16.84 -7.12
C ILE A 37 -1.33 15.71 -6.20
N PHE A 38 -0.98 15.77 -4.92
CA PHE A 38 -1.34 14.74 -3.94
C PHE A 38 -2.79 14.83 -3.48
N GLN A 39 -3.40 16.01 -3.62
CA GLN A 39 -4.82 16.20 -3.31
C GLN A 39 -5.73 15.72 -4.45
N LYS A 40 -5.29 15.85 -5.71
CA LYS A 40 -6.14 15.61 -6.89
C LYS A 40 -5.88 14.30 -7.61
N ALA A 41 -4.63 13.83 -7.64
CA ALA A 41 -4.28 12.62 -8.36
C ALA A 41 -4.50 11.36 -7.53
N ARG A 42 -4.73 10.22 -8.22
CA ARG A 42 -4.82 8.91 -7.60
C ARG A 42 -3.48 8.19 -7.77
N PHE A 43 -2.85 7.86 -6.65
CA PHE A 43 -1.63 7.08 -6.61
C PHE A 43 -1.88 5.72 -5.95
N LEU A 44 -1.12 4.72 -6.36
CA LEU A 44 -0.99 3.47 -5.62
C LEU A 44 -0.20 3.71 -4.32
N ASN A 45 -0.17 2.74 -3.43
CA ASN A 45 0.80 2.77 -2.33
C ASN A 45 2.23 2.57 -2.86
N VAL A 46 3.22 3.08 -2.13
CA VAL A 46 4.64 2.90 -2.49
C VAL A 46 5.03 1.44 -2.31
N PHE A 47 4.66 0.84 -1.18
CA PHE A 47 4.80 -0.59 -0.93
C PHE A 47 3.49 -1.33 -1.25
N ARG A 48 3.61 -2.46 -1.96
CA ARG A 48 2.43 -3.27 -2.35
C ARG A 48 1.83 -4.03 -1.17
N GLU A 49 2.58 -4.23 -0.09
CA GLU A 49 2.06 -4.84 1.15
C GLU A 49 0.98 -3.98 1.83
N ASP A 50 1.03 -2.65 1.66
CA ASP A 50 0.08 -1.73 2.26
C ASP A 50 -1.26 -1.66 1.52
N ASP A 51 -1.36 -2.21 0.31
CA ASP A 51 -2.64 -2.25 -0.38
C ASP A 51 -3.65 -3.08 0.42
N ARG A 52 -4.91 -2.64 0.37
CA ARG A 52 -6.01 -3.33 1.06
C ARG A 52 -6.07 -4.83 0.73
N GLY A 53 -5.93 -5.20 -0.54
CA GLY A 53 -5.92 -6.61 -0.96
C GLY A 53 -4.73 -7.40 -0.43
N SER A 54 -3.53 -6.82 -0.42
CA SER A 54 -2.35 -7.47 0.16
C SER A 54 -2.49 -7.66 1.66
N ARG A 55 -2.94 -6.63 2.38
CA ARG A 55 -3.22 -6.73 3.83
C ARG A 55 -4.30 -7.77 4.14
N ALA A 56 -5.33 -7.90 3.31
CA ALA A 56 -6.36 -8.91 3.47
C ALA A 56 -5.79 -10.33 3.30
N ILE A 57 -4.95 -10.56 2.28
CA ILE A 57 -4.29 -11.86 2.07
C ILE A 57 -3.35 -12.20 3.23
N ILE A 58 -2.55 -11.23 3.69
CA ILE A 58 -1.64 -11.42 4.83
C ILE A 58 -2.43 -11.79 6.09
N ARG A 59 -3.55 -11.11 6.36
CA ARG A 59 -4.44 -11.43 7.49
C ARG A 59 -5.06 -12.82 7.35
N PHE A 60 -5.54 -13.16 6.16
CA PHE A 60 -6.15 -14.47 5.88
C PHE A 60 -5.16 -15.64 6.05
N ALA A 61 -3.90 -15.44 5.64
CA ALA A 61 -2.86 -16.45 5.73
C ALA A 61 -2.09 -16.44 7.08
N SER A 62 -2.45 -15.54 8.00
CA SER A 62 -1.75 -15.36 9.27
C SER A 62 -1.85 -16.62 10.14
N GLY A 63 -0.70 -17.09 10.67
CA GLY A 63 -0.61 -18.29 11.50
C GLY A 63 -0.52 -19.62 10.73
N LEU A 64 -0.44 -19.58 9.40
CA LEU A 64 -0.24 -20.76 8.56
C LEU A 64 1.24 -21.04 8.23
N ASP A 65 2.19 -20.35 8.87
CA ASP A 65 3.62 -20.43 8.58
C ASP A 65 4.22 -21.83 8.75
N LYS A 66 3.60 -22.67 9.59
CA LYS A 66 4.03 -24.05 9.86
C LYS A 66 3.37 -25.10 8.97
N ASP A 67 2.32 -24.73 8.23
CA ASP A 67 1.58 -25.63 7.33
C ASP A 67 1.68 -25.11 5.90
N LEU A 68 2.79 -25.45 5.24
CA LEU A 68 3.09 -24.99 3.88
C LEU A 68 1.98 -25.38 2.87
N PRO A 69 1.45 -26.62 2.84
CA PRO A 69 0.33 -26.96 1.97
C PRO A 69 -0.89 -26.07 2.18
N LEU A 70 -1.32 -25.86 3.43
CA LEU A 70 -2.48 -25.03 3.72
C LEU A 70 -2.21 -23.55 3.41
N LEU A 71 -1.00 -23.05 3.69
CA LEU A 71 -0.59 -21.69 3.33
C LEU A 71 -0.70 -21.46 1.82
N VAL A 72 -0.15 -22.37 1.01
CA VAL A 72 -0.19 -22.24 -0.47
C VAL A 72 -1.64 -22.25 -0.97
N GLN A 73 -2.48 -23.16 -0.47
CA GLN A 73 -3.90 -23.20 -0.84
C GLN A 73 -4.63 -21.92 -0.42
N SER A 74 -4.39 -21.44 0.81
CA SER A 74 -4.97 -20.20 1.31
C SER A 74 -4.59 -18.99 0.46
N LEU A 75 -3.33 -18.87 0.06
CA LEU A 75 -2.87 -17.80 -0.84
C LEU A 75 -3.55 -17.88 -2.21
N PHE A 76 -3.67 -19.09 -2.77
CA PHE A 76 -4.37 -19.31 -4.04
C PHE A 76 -5.84 -18.90 -3.95
N PHE A 77 -6.57 -19.41 -2.94
CA PHE A 77 -7.98 -19.07 -2.75
C PHE A 77 -8.20 -17.58 -2.50
N ALA A 78 -7.36 -16.94 -1.68
CA ALA A 78 -7.49 -15.51 -1.42
C ALA A 78 -7.28 -14.66 -2.68
N ARG A 79 -6.33 -15.04 -3.54
CA ARG A 79 -6.10 -14.39 -4.84
C ARG A 79 -7.22 -14.65 -5.84
N TRP A 80 -7.75 -15.87 -5.87
CA TRP A 80 -8.85 -16.25 -6.75
C TRP A 80 -10.13 -15.49 -6.41
N CYS A 81 -10.50 -15.45 -5.13
CA CYS A 81 -11.71 -14.77 -4.67
C CYS A 81 -11.58 -13.24 -4.70
N ASN A 82 -10.37 -12.71 -4.50
CA ASN A 82 -10.05 -11.28 -4.46
C ASN A 82 -10.97 -10.44 -3.56
N ARG A 83 -11.50 -11.05 -2.50
CA ARG A 83 -12.43 -10.42 -1.55
C ARG A 83 -11.64 -9.86 -0.37
N GLN A 84 -11.85 -8.58 -0.05
CA GLN A 84 -11.07 -7.85 0.95
C GLN A 84 -11.66 -7.98 2.38
N GLU A 85 -12.95 -8.33 2.50
CA GLU A 85 -13.72 -8.34 3.75
C GLU A 85 -14.76 -9.50 3.70
N THR A 86 -15.07 -10.11 4.85
CA THR A 86 -16.10 -11.16 4.99
C THR A 86 -17.52 -10.62 4.94
#